data_AF-A0A969YNA0-F1
#
_entry.id   AF-A0A969YNA0-F1
#
_cell.length_a   1.000
_cell.length_b   1.000
_cell.length_c   1.000
_cell.angle_alpha   90.00
_cell.angle_beta   90.00
_cell.angle_gamma   90.00
#
_symmetry.space_group_name_H-M   'P 1'
#
loop_
_entity.id
_entity.type
_entity.pdbx_description
1 polymer ?
#
loop_
_entity_poly.entity_id
_entity_poly.type
_entity_poly.pdbx_seq_one_letter_code
_entity_poly.pdbx_strand_id
1 'polypeptide(L)'
;MNNRLALKALAPVFFLLVTGLPTHAGTTEVNRVQSAIDVMNSIMSIPETCIPPSLLRDAYGIAIIPGVIKAGFFLGGRYGKGVLCVRREG
;
A
#
# COMPACT_ATOMS: atom_id res chain seq x y z
N MET A 1 13.74 19.30 -47.32
CA MET A 1 13.83 20.26 -46.22
C MET A 1 12.63 20.10 -45.27
N ASN A 2 12.40 18.92 -44.65
CA ASN A 2 11.08 18.67 -44.01
C ASN A 2 11.11 17.75 -42.77
N ASN A 3 12.22 17.07 -42.48
CA ASN A 3 12.28 16.04 -41.42
C ASN A 3 12.47 16.65 -40.02
N ARG A 4 12.99 17.89 -39.93
CA ARG A 4 13.12 18.64 -38.68
C ARG A 4 11.79 19.25 -38.20
N LEU A 5 10.82 19.46 -39.11
CA LEU A 5 9.47 19.89 -38.77
C LEU A 5 8.65 18.75 -38.17
N ALA A 6 8.75 17.54 -38.75
CA ALA A 6 8.10 16.34 -38.22
C ALA A 6 8.57 16.01 -36.78
N LEU A 7 9.87 16.15 -36.51
CA LEU A 7 10.44 15.89 -35.18
C LEU A 7 9.94 16.89 -34.10
N LYS A 8 9.71 18.15 -34.48
CA LYS A 8 9.17 19.18 -33.58
C LYS A 8 7.67 19.03 -33.31
N ALA A 9 6.90 18.47 -34.25
CA ALA A 9 5.48 18.19 -34.08
C ALA A 9 5.21 16.92 -33.25
N LEU A 10 6.16 15.99 -33.19
CA LEU A 10 6.01 14.71 -32.50
C LEU A 10 6.15 14.84 -30.96
N ALA A 11 6.99 15.77 -30.50
CA ALA A 11 7.20 16.05 -29.07
C ALA A 11 5.94 16.52 -28.31
N PRO A 12 5.15 17.50 -28.79
CA PRO A 12 3.92 17.92 -28.10
C PRO A 12 2.81 16.86 -28.17
N VAL A 13 2.74 16.07 -29.25
CA VAL A 13 1.77 14.97 -29.38
C VAL A 13 2.08 13.85 -28.39
N PHE A 14 3.36 13.51 -28.21
CA PHE A 14 3.79 12.53 -27.21
C PHE A 14 3.52 13.01 -25.77
N PHE A 15 3.73 14.30 -25.50
CA PHE A 15 3.44 14.90 -24.20
C PHE A 15 1.94 14.91 -23.89
N LEU A 16 1.09 15.18 -24.88
CA LEU A 16 -0.38 15.13 -24.74
C LEU A 16 -0.86 13.69 -24.47
N LEU A 17 -0.28 12.70 -25.14
CA LEU A 17 -0.66 11.29 -25.01
C LEU A 17 -0.38 10.72 -23.61
N VAL A 18 0.67 11.19 -22.94
CA VAL A 18 1.04 10.74 -21.58
C VAL A 18 0.07 11.26 -20.51
N THR A 19 -0.54 12.43 -20.71
CA THR A 19 -1.43 13.04 -19.71
C THR A 19 -2.85 12.44 -19.65
N GLY A 20 -3.25 11.65 -20.63
CA GLY A 20 -4.60 11.07 -20.73
C GLY A 20 -4.81 9.72 -20.04
N LEU A 21 -3.81 9.20 -19.33
CA LEU A 21 -3.93 7.89 -18.67
C LEU A 21 -4.93 7.97 -17.49
N PRO A 22 -5.91 7.04 -17.40
CA PRO A 22 -6.83 7.00 -16.28
C PRO A 22 -6.06 6.75 -14.98
N THR A 23 -6.17 7.69 -14.04
CA THR A 23 -5.67 7.50 -12.68
C THR A 23 -6.66 6.63 -11.90
N HIS A 24 -6.28 5.37 -11.64
CA HIS A 24 -7.10 4.44 -10.87
C HIS A 24 -6.94 4.73 -9.37
N ALA A 25 -7.84 5.56 -8.82
CA ALA A 25 -7.76 5.97 -7.42
C ALA A 25 -8.44 5.01 -6.42
N GLY A 26 -9.41 4.19 -6.84
CA GLY A 26 -10.35 3.53 -5.91
C GLY A 26 -9.99 2.11 -5.42
N THR A 27 -9.24 1.32 -6.20
CA THR A 27 -9.05 -0.12 -5.89
C THR A 27 -8.01 -0.39 -4.80
N THR A 28 -7.19 0.60 -4.47
CA THR A 28 -6.02 0.36 -3.61
C THR A 28 -6.39 0.15 -2.14
N GLU A 29 -7.42 0.82 -1.62
CA GLU A 29 -7.80 0.69 -0.20
C GLU A 29 -8.47 -0.65 0.10
N VAL A 30 -9.37 -1.10 -0.78
CA VAL A 30 -10.03 -2.41 -0.64
C VAL A 30 -8.99 -3.53 -0.62
N ASN A 31 -8.01 -3.47 -1.53
CA ASN A 31 -6.91 -4.43 -1.56
C ASN A 31 -6.03 -4.39 -0.30
N ARG A 32 -5.82 -3.21 0.30
CA ARG A 32 -5.08 -3.08 1.58
C ARG A 32 -5.83 -3.70 2.75
N VAL A 33 -7.15 -3.47 2.83
CA VAL A 33 -7.99 -4.10 3.85
C VAL A 33 -7.97 -5.63 3.69
N GLN A 34 -8.12 -6.13 2.46
CA GLN A 34 -8.06 -7.56 2.19
C GLN A 34 -6.71 -8.16 2.59
N SER A 35 -5.60 -7.52 2.18
CA SER A 35 -4.25 -7.96 2.55
C SER A 35 -4.03 -7.96 4.06
N ALA A 36 -4.62 -7.01 4.79
CA ALA A 36 -4.56 -6.96 6.24
C ALA A 36 -5.34 -8.12 6.90
N ILE A 37 -6.51 -8.46 6.37
CA ILE A 37 -7.29 -9.62 6.81
C ILE A 37 -6.51 -10.92 6.59
N ASP A 38 -5.90 -11.07 5.41
CA ASP A 38 -5.12 -12.27 5.07
C ASP A 38 -3.93 -12.46 6.01
N VAL A 39 -3.20 -11.36 6.31
CA VAL A 39 -2.10 -11.38 7.28
C VAL A 39 -2.60 -11.71 8.68
N MET A 40 -3.71 -11.10 9.12
CA MET A 40 -4.31 -11.38 10.43
C MET A 40 -4.67 -12.86 10.59
N ASN A 41 -5.37 -13.43 9.60
CA ASN A 41 -5.75 -14.83 9.61
C ASN A 41 -4.53 -15.76 9.59
N SER A 42 -3.51 -15.40 8.79
CA SER A 42 -2.27 -16.18 8.70
C SER A 42 -1.55 -16.26 10.05
N ILE A 43 -1.40 -15.13 10.76
CA ILE A 43 -0.74 -15.11 12.08
C ILE A 43 -1.57 -15.87 13.12
N MET A 44 -2.90 -15.69 13.11
CA MET A 44 -3.79 -16.37 14.06
C MET A 44 -3.87 -17.88 13.83
N SER A 45 -3.53 -18.37 12.63
CA SER A 45 -3.52 -19.81 12.30
C SER A 45 -2.31 -20.57 12.87
N ILE A 46 -1.24 -19.85 13.23
CA ILE A 46 0.02 -20.42 13.72
C ILE A 46 0.05 -20.29 15.25
N PRO A 47 -0.05 -21.38 16.02
CA PRO A 47 -0.19 -21.30 17.47
C PRO A 47 1.03 -20.69 18.17
N GLU A 48 2.25 -20.90 17.66
CA GLU A 48 3.49 -20.37 18.24
C GLU A 48 3.70 -18.86 18.02
N THR A 49 3.03 -18.25 17.04
CA THR A 49 3.14 -16.80 16.74
C THR A 49 1.81 -16.07 16.83
N CYS A 50 0.75 -16.76 17.27
CA CYS A 50 -0.58 -16.21 17.47
C CYS A 50 -0.54 -15.08 18.51
N ILE A 51 -1.37 -14.07 18.27
CA ILE A 51 -1.53 -12.95 19.20
C ILE A 51 -2.33 -13.44 20.41
N PRO A 52 -1.79 -13.34 21.64
CA PRO A 52 -2.49 -13.78 22.84
C PRO A 52 -3.89 -13.15 22.97
N PRO A 53 -4.94 -13.92 23.29
CA PRO A 53 -6.30 -13.41 23.43
C PRO A 53 -6.45 -12.32 24.48
N SER A 54 -5.65 -12.36 25.55
CA SER A 54 -5.60 -11.31 26.58
C SER A 54 -5.14 -9.97 26.00
N LEU A 55 -4.08 -9.97 25.18
CA LEU A 55 -3.58 -8.75 24.52
C LEU A 55 -4.61 -8.18 23.54
N LEU A 56 -5.30 -9.04 22.77
CA LEU A 56 -6.38 -8.58 21.89
C LEU A 56 -7.55 -7.99 22.68
N ARG A 57 -7.84 -8.55 23.86
CA ARG A 57 -8.91 -8.06 24.74
C ARG A 57 -8.55 -6.74 25.41
N ASP A 58 -7.29 -6.46 25.66
CA ASP A 58 -6.84 -5.20 26.29
C ASP A 58 -6.45 -4.13 25.25
N ALA A 59 -6.24 -4.50 23.98
CA ALA A 59 -5.82 -3.57 22.92
C ALA A 59 -6.85 -2.47 22.61
N TYR A 60 -6.49 -1.19 22.84
CA TYR A 60 -7.31 -0.04 22.43
C TYR A 60 -7.43 0.10 20.91
N GLY A 61 -6.47 -0.42 20.16
CA GLY A 61 -6.51 -0.46 18.70
C GLY A 61 -5.48 -1.44 18.13
N ILE A 62 -5.68 -1.82 16.88
CA ILE A 62 -4.85 -2.80 16.16
C ILE A 62 -4.43 -2.18 14.83
N ALA A 63 -3.12 -2.07 14.61
CA ALA A 63 -2.55 -1.61 13.35
C ALA A 63 -1.97 -2.79 12.57
N ILE A 64 -2.42 -2.99 11.33
CA ILE A 64 -1.95 -4.06 10.45
C ILE A 64 -1.31 -3.44 9.22
N ILE A 65 -0.01 -3.65 9.04
CA ILE A 65 0.79 -3.05 7.96
C ILE A 65 1.37 -4.18 7.08
N PRO A 66 0.64 -4.63 6.04
CA PRO A 66 1.15 -5.65 5.13
C PRO A 66 2.31 -5.12 4.29
N GLY A 67 3.26 -5.99 3.93
CA GLY A 67 4.28 -5.70 2.93
C GLY A 67 5.27 -4.59 3.29
N VAL A 68 5.63 -4.43 4.57
CA VAL A 68 6.62 -3.44 5.01
C VAL A 68 7.97 -3.63 4.30
N ILE A 69 8.44 -2.58 3.64
CA ILE A 69 9.73 -2.54 2.95
C ILE A 69 10.80 -2.12 3.97
N LYS A 70 11.85 -2.93 4.09
CA LYS A 70 13.02 -2.64 4.93
C LYS A 70 14.14 -2.05 4.07
N ALA A 71 14.54 -0.81 4.34
CA ALA A 71 15.68 -0.15 3.71
C ALA A 71 16.91 -0.29 4.63
N GLY A 72 17.66 -1.38 4.46
CA GLY A 72 18.68 -1.83 5.43
C GLY A 72 20.14 -1.48 5.13
N PHE A 73 20.46 -0.74 4.06
CA PHE A 73 21.87 -0.61 3.63
C PHE A 73 22.62 0.60 4.23
N PHE A 74 21.94 1.72 4.51
CA PHE A 74 22.56 2.91 5.12
C PHE A 74 21.67 3.69 6.09
N LEU A 75 20.35 3.73 5.89
CA LEU A 75 19.43 4.61 6.65
C LEU A 75 18.45 3.90 7.60
N GLY A 76 18.53 2.57 7.76
CA GLY A 76 17.75 1.82 8.75
C GLY A 76 16.26 2.16 8.81
N GLY A 77 15.55 2.06 7.68
CA GLY A 77 14.14 2.47 7.59
C GLY A 77 13.16 1.30 7.38
N ARG A 78 11.94 1.41 7.92
CA ARG A 78 10.80 0.54 7.55
C ARG A 78 9.67 1.44 7.03
N TYR A 79 9.18 1.16 5.84
CA TYR A 79 8.06 1.89 5.23
C TYR A 79 6.98 0.92 4.76
N GLY A 80 5.72 1.20 5.07
CA GLY A 80 4.57 0.43 4.62
C GLY A 80 3.27 1.20 4.83
N LYS A 81 2.24 0.80 4.09
CA LYS A 81 0.88 1.33 4.24
C LYS A 81 -0.03 0.20 4.73
N GLY A 82 -0.96 0.54 5.61
CA GLY A 82 -1.81 -0.45 6.28
C GLY A 82 -3.10 0.16 6.81
N VAL A 83 -3.77 -0.61 7.66
CA VAL A 83 -5.04 -0.24 8.28
C VAL A 83 -4.88 -0.13 9.80
N LEU A 84 -5.59 0.82 10.40
CA LEU A 84 -5.68 1.00 11.85
C LEU A 84 -7.13 0.85 12.27
N CYS A 85 -7.41 -0.13 13.11
CA CYS A 85 -8.70 -0.33 13.73
C CYS A 85 -8.63 0.19 15.16
N VAL A 86 -9.47 1.17 15.52
CA VAL A 86 -9.55 1.69 16.89
C VAL A 86 -10.82 1.15 17.53
N ARG A 87 -10.69 0.60 18.74
CA ARG A 87 -11.83 0.19 19.54
C ARG A 87 -12.43 1.44 20.18
N ARG A 88 -13.64 1.79 19.75
CA ARG A 88 -14.42 2.85 20.38
C ARG A 88 -15.09 2.28 21.62
N GLU A 89 -14.80 2.86 22.77
CA GLU A 89 -15.58 2.58 23.98
C GLU A 89 -16.98 3.17 23.77
N GLY A 90 -18.01 2.34 23.95
CA GLY A 90 -19.41 2.71 23.87
C GLY A 90 -19.97 3.01 25.25
#